data_AF-A0A925E7A3-F1
#
_entry.id   AF-A0A925E7A3-F1
#
_cell.length_a   1.000
_cell.length_b   1.000
_cell.length_c   1.000
_cell.angle_alpha   90.00
_cell.angle_beta   90.00
_cell.angle_gamma   90.00
#
_symmetry.space_group_name_H-M   'P 1'
#
loop_
_entity.id
_entity.type
_entity.pdbx_description
1 polymer ?
#
loop_
_entity_poly.entity_id
_entity_poly.type
_entity_poly.pdbx_seq_one_letter_code
_entity_poly.pdbx_strand_id
1 'polypeptide(L)'
;MRLNTKTATIGSMDEQDELKPQPDQSAEDTTSAFDVPVSNEIPMTIPAKHEMVSFNLDMEDDLRDELRATSLIDFGDVIIYGTPDEPMDIDAALASVADLDQIMAEQEAAESAERVRQEAQARSAEEAARKRDAYYFARPPLPTLARGQIGSVVPAVILIAIGAWLTFTLANNGTVEPALLGLVLAGALGVILLAQWLTSGRWARGSVFGALGVVFSVGVIILLAQTDEPGVAGWPLIIVGLGAAIILSALLSQVTNGRLIFTGAALITAGLVMLAVTTGGIDTQLVDLIRQAWPVVLGAAVFLMLLPMVIRRRG
;
A
#
# COMPACT_ATOMS: atom_id res chain seq x y z
N MET A 1 -59.28 -32.59 -4.35
CA MET A 1 -60.11 -31.36 -4.30
C MET A 1 -59.64 -30.47 -5.44
N ARG A 2 -60.55 -30.14 -6.35
CA ARG A 2 -60.30 -29.56 -7.68
C ARG A 2 -60.37 -28.02 -7.62
N LEU A 3 -59.58 -27.39 -8.51
CA LEU A 3 -59.78 -26.09 -9.18
C LEU A 3 -59.67 -24.82 -8.30
N ASN A 4 -58.77 -23.90 -8.66
CA ASN A 4 -59.19 -22.76 -9.49
C ASN A 4 -58.00 -21.98 -10.10
N THR A 5 -57.96 -22.00 -11.42
CA THR A 5 -57.22 -21.11 -12.32
C THR A 5 -57.82 -19.71 -12.31
N LYS A 6 -57.00 -18.66 -12.21
CA LYS A 6 -57.42 -17.28 -12.52
C LYS A 6 -56.50 -16.67 -13.57
N THR A 7 -57.00 -16.71 -14.79
CA THR A 7 -56.52 -16.04 -16.00
C THR A 7 -57.23 -14.70 -16.11
N ALA A 8 -56.50 -13.60 -16.35
CA ALA A 8 -56.98 -12.28 -16.78
C ALA A 8 -55.80 -11.29 -16.64
N THR A 9 -55.45 -10.38 -17.54
CA THR A 9 -56.05 -9.91 -18.78
C THR A 9 -54.94 -9.20 -19.56
N ILE A 10 -54.88 -9.48 -20.86
CA ILE A 10 -54.05 -8.80 -21.85
C ILE A 10 -54.71 -7.44 -22.13
N GLY A 11 -54.01 -6.36 -21.82
CA GLY A 11 -54.35 -5.00 -22.23
C GLY A 11 -53.43 -4.57 -23.37
N SER A 12 -53.85 -4.84 -24.60
CA SER A 12 -53.38 -4.16 -25.80
C SER A 12 -54.06 -2.80 -25.84
N MET A 13 -53.29 -1.71 -25.77
CA MET A 13 -53.78 -0.40 -26.16
C MET A 13 -52.81 0.17 -27.17
N ASP A 14 -53.39 0.38 -28.33
CA ASP A 14 -52.85 0.83 -29.59
C ASP A 14 -52.32 2.28 -29.55
N GLU A 15 -51.52 2.53 -30.58
CA GLU A 15 -51.57 3.75 -31.39
C GLU A 15 -51.00 5.08 -30.86
N GLN A 16 -50.03 5.52 -31.67
CA GLN A 16 -49.88 6.89 -32.17
C GLN A 16 -49.45 7.96 -31.18
N ASP A 17 -48.18 8.37 -31.26
CA ASP A 17 -47.89 9.60 -32.00
C ASP A 17 -46.38 9.78 -32.23
N GLU A 18 -46.04 9.53 -33.50
CA GLU A 18 -45.25 10.38 -34.38
C GLU A 18 -44.78 11.74 -33.80
N LEU A 19 -43.49 11.87 -33.50
CA LEU A 19 -42.74 13.13 -33.71
C LEU A 19 -41.23 12.87 -33.69
N LYS A 20 -40.71 12.69 -34.91
CA LYS A 20 -39.30 12.79 -35.28
C LYS A 20 -39.08 14.15 -35.97
N PRO A 21 -37.83 14.57 -36.20
CA PRO A 21 -37.08 15.58 -35.45
C PRO A 21 -37.10 16.97 -36.12
N GLN A 22 -36.84 18.04 -35.36
CA GLN A 22 -36.42 19.32 -35.95
C GLN A 22 -35.02 19.68 -35.44
N PRO A 23 -34.01 19.71 -36.34
CA PRO A 23 -32.72 20.32 -36.08
C PRO A 23 -32.77 21.77 -36.56
N ASP A 24 -32.67 22.73 -35.66
CA ASP A 24 -32.30 24.09 -36.06
C ASP A 24 -31.28 24.67 -35.08
N GLN A 25 -30.07 24.77 -35.61
CA GLN A 25 -29.34 26.02 -35.72
C GLN A 25 -29.43 26.98 -34.53
N SER A 26 -28.32 27.11 -33.82
CA SER A 26 -27.63 28.41 -33.75
C SER A 26 -26.21 28.17 -33.23
N ALA A 27 -25.26 28.31 -34.14
CA ALA A 27 -23.88 28.60 -33.83
C ALA A 27 -23.84 30.00 -33.19
N GLU A 28 -23.68 30.06 -31.87
CA GLU A 28 -23.14 31.26 -31.22
C GLU A 28 -21.69 30.98 -30.85
N ASP A 29 -20.86 31.29 -31.83
CA ASP A 29 -19.50 31.74 -31.69
C ASP A 29 -19.42 32.85 -30.63
N THR A 30 -19.02 32.48 -29.42
CA THR A 30 -18.49 33.41 -28.42
C THR A 30 -17.10 32.96 -28.01
N THR A 31 -16.17 33.00 -28.97
CA THR A 31 -14.78 33.30 -28.66
C THR A 31 -14.69 34.73 -28.10
N SER A 32 -15.10 34.91 -26.85
CA SER A 32 -14.63 36.02 -26.05
C SER A 32 -13.22 35.67 -25.58
N ALA A 33 -12.25 36.25 -26.28
CA ALA A 33 -10.88 36.35 -25.86
C ALA A 33 -10.86 37.03 -24.48
N PHE A 34 -10.83 36.22 -23.42
CA PHE A 34 -10.47 36.70 -22.10
C PHE A 34 -8.95 36.69 -22.03
N ASP A 35 -8.36 37.79 -22.50
CA ASP A 35 -6.98 38.18 -22.24
C ASP A 35 -6.82 38.35 -20.73
N VAL A 36 -6.49 37.26 -20.04
CA VAL A 36 -5.98 37.33 -18.68
C VAL A 36 -4.55 37.86 -18.81
N PRO A 37 -4.21 39.02 -18.21
CA PRO A 37 -2.83 39.46 -18.16
C PRO A 37 -2.02 38.38 -17.46
N VAL A 38 -1.08 37.82 -18.22
CA VAL A 38 0.01 36.96 -17.75
C VAL A 38 0.68 37.67 -16.59
N SER A 39 0.24 37.35 -15.39
CA SER A 39 0.82 37.87 -14.16
C SER A 39 2.18 37.22 -14.04
N ASN A 40 3.20 38.04 -14.27
CA ASN A 40 4.57 37.90 -13.85
C ASN A 40 4.95 36.49 -13.41
N GLU A 41 5.68 35.82 -14.31
CA GLU A 41 6.71 34.88 -13.93
C GLU A 41 7.52 35.50 -12.78
N ILE A 42 7.17 35.14 -11.55
CA ILE A 42 8.14 35.14 -10.48
C ILE A 42 9.08 34.01 -10.89
N PRO A 43 10.36 34.27 -11.22
CA PRO A 43 11.32 33.21 -11.31
C PRO A 43 11.45 32.62 -9.91
N MET A 44 10.59 31.65 -9.61
CA MET A 44 10.78 30.76 -8.48
C MET A 44 11.99 29.92 -8.87
N THR A 45 13.16 30.48 -8.58
CA THR A 45 14.41 29.76 -8.44
C THR A 45 14.09 28.72 -7.38
N ILE A 46 13.69 27.54 -7.84
CA ILE A 46 13.66 26.34 -7.02
C ILE A 46 15.11 26.22 -6.56
N PRO A 47 15.43 26.44 -5.26
CA PRO A 47 16.70 25.97 -4.79
C PRO A 47 16.65 24.47 -5.01
N ALA A 48 17.43 23.99 -5.96
CA ALA A 48 17.75 22.60 -6.08
C ALA A 48 18.45 22.24 -4.76
N LYS A 49 17.65 21.92 -3.73
CA LYS A 49 18.06 21.09 -2.61
C LYS A 49 18.24 19.67 -3.16
N HIS A 50 19.21 19.53 -4.04
CA HIS A 50 20.23 18.54 -3.83
C HIS A 50 20.93 18.89 -2.52
N GLU A 51 20.30 18.52 -1.39
CA GLU A 51 21.08 17.88 -0.34
C GLU A 51 21.53 16.53 -0.94
N MET A 52 22.45 16.61 -1.90
CA MET A 52 23.55 15.68 -1.89
C MET A 52 24.10 15.84 -0.48
N VAL A 53 23.84 14.84 0.35
CA VAL A 53 24.79 14.50 1.39
C VAL A 53 26.05 14.14 0.61
N SER A 54 26.80 15.19 0.23
CA SER A 54 28.21 15.10 -0.02
C SER A 54 28.76 14.59 1.30
N PHE A 55 28.83 13.27 1.40
CA PHE A 55 29.64 12.61 2.38
C PHE A 55 31.02 13.25 2.20
N ASN A 56 31.42 14.06 3.18
CA ASN A 56 32.59 14.92 3.14
C ASN A 56 33.79 14.11 2.65
N LEU A 57 34.15 14.30 1.37
CA LEU A 57 35.45 13.93 0.82
C LEU A 57 36.54 14.91 1.27
N ASP A 58 36.19 15.95 2.02
CA ASP A 58 37.15 16.86 2.66
C ASP A 58 37.88 16.21 3.87
N MET A 59 37.56 14.97 4.25
CA MET A 59 38.30 14.24 5.29
C MET A 59 39.54 13.51 4.74
N GLU A 60 39.88 13.64 3.45
CA GLU A 60 41.16 13.17 2.90
C GLU A 60 42.29 14.21 2.99
N ASP A 61 41.97 15.51 3.03
CA ASP A 61 43.01 16.55 3.16
C ASP A 61 43.47 16.72 4.61
N ASP A 62 42.57 16.60 5.61
CA ASP A 62 42.96 16.64 7.03
C ASP A 62 43.86 15.45 7.44
N LEU A 63 43.63 14.26 6.85
CA LEU A 63 44.47 13.08 7.09
C LEU A 63 45.85 13.19 6.40
N ARG A 64 45.97 13.93 5.29
CA ARG A 64 47.26 14.14 4.61
C ARG A 64 48.19 15.06 5.37
N ASP A 65 47.65 16.05 6.07
CA ASP A 65 48.45 16.94 6.92
C ASP A 65 48.84 16.27 8.25
N GLU A 66 48.01 15.39 8.81
CA GLU A 66 48.36 14.60 10.01
C GLU A 66 49.40 13.49 9.72
N LEU A 67 49.40 12.91 8.51
CA LEU A 67 50.45 12.00 8.05
C LEU A 67 51.77 12.72 7.74
N ARG A 68 51.76 14.00 7.31
CA ARG A 68 52.99 14.81 7.20
C ARG A 68 53.56 15.22 8.55
N ALA A 69 52.73 15.41 9.56
CA ALA A 69 53.19 15.68 10.92
C ALA A 69 53.81 14.44 11.59
N THR A 70 53.40 13.24 11.19
CA THR A 70 53.92 11.98 11.75
C THR A 70 55.10 11.39 10.95
N SER A 71 55.36 11.86 9.72
CA SER A 71 56.51 11.41 8.92
C SER A 71 57.78 12.24 9.14
N LEU A 72 57.79 13.21 10.06
CA LEU A 72 59.02 13.86 10.51
C LEU A 72 59.66 13.00 11.63
N ILE A 73 59.93 11.73 11.31
CA ILE A 73 60.98 11.00 12.01
C ILE A 73 62.27 11.67 11.55
N ASP A 74 62.77 12.53 12.43
CA ASP A 74 64.09 13.12 12.36
C ASP A 74 65.12 11.98 12.22
N PHE A 75 65.62 11.78 10.99
CA PHE A 75 66.82 10.97 10.74
C PHE A 75 68.10 11.74 11.11
N GLY A 76 67.97 12.86 11.83
CA GLY A 76 69.06 13.43 12.59
C GLY A 76 69.43 12.50 13.75
N ASP A 77 70.67 12.03 13.70
CA ASP A 77 71.38 11.39 14.82
C ASP A 77 71.26 9.85 14.97
N VAL A 78 71.21 9.11 13.87
CA VAL A 78 71.88 7.79 13.86
C VAL A 78 73.37 8.02 13.63
N ILE A 79 74.08 8.42 14.70
CA ILE A 79 75.53 8.34 14.73
C ILE A 79 75.88 6.86 14.76
N ILE A 80 76.21 6.31 13.59
CA ILE A 80 76.86 5.00 13.48
C ILE A 80 78.26 5.17 14.07
N TYR A 81 78.41 4.94 15.37
CA TYR A 81 79.71 4.67 15.99
C TYR A 81 80.18 3.29 15.51
N GLY A 82 80.60 3.20 14.26
CA GLY A 82 81.33 2.05 13.74
C GLY A 82 82.72 2.06 14.34
N THR A 83 82.95 1.24 15.36
CA THR A 83 84.29 0.88 15.79
C THR A 83 84.98 0.14 14.63
N PRO A 84 86.15 0.61 14.14
CA PRO A 84 86.77 0.09 12.91
C PRO A 84 87.39 -1.32 13.01
N ASP A 85 87.18 -2.04 14.11
CA ASP A 85 87.80 -3.35 14.37
C ASP A 85 86.81 -4.51 14.54
N GLU A 86 85.50 -4.29 14.35
CA GLU A 86 84.53 -5.39 14.40
C GLU A 86 84.38 -6.00 13.00
N PRO A 87 84.76 -7.28 12.80
CA PRO A 87 84.65 -7.91 11.50
C PRO A 87 83.17 -7.90 11.10
N MET A 88 82.88 -7.20 10.00
CA MET A 88 81.56 -7.11 9.40
C MET A 88 80.97 -8.53 9.31
N ASP A 89 79.93 -8.80 10.10
CA ASP A 89 79.28 -10.11 10.17
C ASP A 89 78.48 -10.32 8.89
N ILE A 90 79.21 -10.70 7.83
CA ILE A 90 78.69 -10.98 6.50
C ILE A 90 77.62 -12.07 6.57
N ASP A 91 77.73 -13.00 7.53
CA ASP A 91 76.74 -14.04 7.79
C ASP A 91 75.43 -13.48 8.37
N ALA A 92 75.49 -12.44 9.22
CA ALA A 92 74.29 -11.77 9.72
C ALA A 92 73.61 -10.91 8.63
N ALA A 93 74.41 -10.26 7.78
CA ALA A 93 73.88 -9.53 6.63
C ALA A 93 73.21 -10.49 5.62
N LEU A 94 73.80 -11.66 5.36
CA LEU A 94 73.18 -12.70 4.51
C LEU A 94 71.92 -13.31 5.14
N ALA A 95 71.88 -13.48 6.46
CA ALA A 95 70.67 -13.92 7.17
C ALA A 95 69.54 -12.89 7.05
N SER A 96 69.84 -11.58 7.12
CA SER A 96 68.83 -10.53 6.95
C SER A 96 68.24 -10.47 5.52
N VAL A 97 69.04 -10.81 4.50
CA VAL A 97 68.56 -10.88 3.11
C VAL A 97 67.67 -12.12 2.90
N ALA A 98 67.96 -13.24 3.56
CA ALA A 98 67.11 -14.43 3.54
C ALA A 98 65.75 -14.20 4.25
N ASP A 99 65.73 -13.39 5.32
CA ASP A 99 64.50 -13.02 6.02
C ASP A 99 63.65 -12.02 5.21
N LEU A 100 64.28 -11.22 4.34
CA LEU A 100 63.59 -10.26 3.48
C LEU A 100 62.64 -10.96 2.49
N ASP A 101 63.05 -12.10 1.92
CA ASP A 101 62.19 -12.91 1.04
C ASP A 101 60.98 -13.46 1.78
N GLN A 102 61.14 -13.85 3.05
CA GLN A 102 60.06 -14.33 3.90
C GLN A 102 59.09 -13.21 4.28
N ILE A 103 59.61 -12.02 4.63
CA ILE A 103 58.80 -10.84 4.94
C ILE A 103 58.03 -10.37 3.69
N MET A 104 58.67 -10.36 2.51
CA MET A 104 58.00 -10.01 1.26
C MET A 104 56.89 -10.99 0.90
N ALA A 105 57.11 -12.30 1.09
CA ALA A 105 56.09 -13.32 0.86
C ALA A 105 54.91 -13.19 1.83
N GLU A 106 55.16 -12.85 3.10
CA GLU A 106 54.11 -12.62 4.10
C GLU A 106 53.33 -11.33 3.82
N GLN A 107 54.02 -10.26 3.39
CA GLN A 107 53.39 -8.99 3.02
C GLN A 107 52.51 -9.14 1.76
N GLU A 108 52.96 -9.88 0.75
CA GLU A 108 52.16 -10.14 -0.46
C GLU A 108 50.93 -11.03 -0.14
N ALA A 109 51.07 -11.97 0.80
CA ALA A 109 49.94 -12.76 1.32
C ALA A 109 48.93 -11.90 2.10
N ALA A 110 49.40 -10.93 2.90
CA ALA A 110 48.53 -10.01 3.62
C ALA A 110 47.77 -9.07 2.67
N GLU A 111 48.48 -8.46 1.70
CA GLU A 111 47.88 -7.56 0.72
C GLU A 111 46.88 -8.28 -0.20
N SER A 112 47.17 -9.52 -0.60
CA SER A 112 46.22 -10.31 -1.40
C SER A 112 44.96 -10.67 -0.61
N ALA A 113 45.08 -10.97 0.69
CA ALA A 113 43.92 -11.21 1.55
C ALA A 113 43.05 -9.96 1.72
N GLU A 114 43.65 -8.76 1.79
CA GLU A 114 42.91 -7.50 1.85
C GLU A 114 42.18 -7.19 0.55
N ARG A 115 42.81 -7.40 -0.61
CA ARG A 115 42.15 -7.23 -1.92
C ARG A 115 40.93 -8.15 -2.07
N VAL A 116 41.04 -9.41 -1.63
CA VAL A 116 39.91 -10.35 -1.64
C VAL A 116 38.77 -9.87 -0.75
N ARG A 117 39.07 -9.30 0.43
CA ARG A 117 38.04 -8.72 1.33
C ARG A 117 37.38 -7.49 0.72
N GLN A 118 38.15 -6.61 0.09
CA GLN A 118 37.63 -5.41 -0.58
C GLN A 118 36.75 -5.78 -1.78
N GLU A 119 37.17 -6.72 -2.62
CA GLU A 119 36.36 -7.22 -3.74
C GLU A 119 35.07 -7.89 -3.26
N ALA A 120 35.12 -8.68 -2.18
CA ALA A 120 33.94 -9.29 -1.60
C ALA A 120 32.95 -8.23 -1.06
N GLN A 121 33.46 -7.17 -0.42
CA GLN A 121 32.64 -6.06 0.03
C GLN A 121 32.03 -5.29 -1.15
N ALA A 122 32.80 -4.99 -2.19
CA ALA A 122 32.32 -4.32 -3.39
C ALA A 122 31.21 -5.13 -4.09
N ARG A 123 31.41 -6.45 -4.28
CA ARG A 123 30.37 -7.34 -4.83
C ARG A 123 29.13 -7.37 -3.95
N SER A 124 29.28 -7.42 -2.63
CA SER A 124 28.14 -7.39 -1.71
C SER A 124 27.37 -6.07 -1.76
N ALA A 125 28.07 -4.94 -1.93
CA ALA A 125 27.48 -3.62 -2.08
C ALA A 125 26.73 -3.48 -3.42
N GLU A 126 27.30 -3.99 -4.51
CA GLU A 126 26.63 -4.06 -5.82
C GLU A 126 25.39 -4.95 -5.79
N GLU A 127 25.46 -6.12 -5.14
CA GLU A 127 24.30 -6.99 -4.97
C GLU A 127 23.22 -6.35 -4.11
N ALA A 128 23.61 -5.62 -3.05
CA ALA A 128 22.68 -4.85 -2.23
C ALA A 128 22.04 -3.70 -3.03
N ALA A 129 22.80 -3.02 -3.90
CA ALA A 129 22.30 -1.98 -4.78
C ALA A 129 21.33 -2.55 -5.82
N ARG A 130 21.67 -3.65 -6.50
CA ARG A 130 20.76 -4.34 -7.44
C ARG A 130 19.48 -4.83 -6.76
N LYS A 131 19.57 -5.33 -5.53
CA LYS A 131 18.38 -5.70 -4.74
C LYS A 131 17.54 -4.46 -4.42
N ARG A 132 18.15 -3.33 -4.02
CA ARG A 132 17.40 -2.07 -3.81
C ARG A 132 16.69 -1.64 -5.08
N ASP A 133 17.35 -1.63 -6.23
CA ASP A 133 16.78 -1.22 -7.51
C ASP A 133 15.65 -2.15 -7.98
N ALA A 134 15.79 -3.46 -7.74
CA ALA A 134 14.73 -4.42 -8.03
C ALA A 134 13.45 -4.21 -7.16
N TYR A 135 13.57 -3.56 -6.00
CA TYR A 135 12.45 -3.22 -5.12
C TYR A 135 11.97 -1.76 -5.24
N TYR A 136 12.62 -0.93 -6.06
CA TYR A 136 12.12 0.41 -6.40
C TYR A 136 10.97 0.28 -7.42
N PHE A 137 9.79 -0.05 -6.90
CA PHE A 137 8.57 0.33 -7.59
C PHE A 137 8.60 1.85 -7.78
N ALA A 138 8.45 2.31 -9.01
CA ALA A 138 8.26 3.73 -9.31
C ALA A 138 7.16 4.26 -8.38
N ARG A 139 7.57 5.04 -7.37
CA ARG A 139 6.61 5.62 -6.43
C ARG A 139 5.71 6.54 -7.26
N PRO A 140 4.38 6.37 -7.21
CA PRO A 140 3.48 7.30 -7.87
C PRO A 140 3.85 8.72 -7.41
N PRO A 141 3.95 9.69 -8.33
CA PRO A 141 4.15 11.07 -7.93
C PRO A 141 3.05 11.45 -6.94
N LEU A 142 3.44 12.12 -5.84
CA LEU A 142 2.49 12.56 -4.83
C LEU A 142 1.42 13.41 -5.53
N PRO A 143 0.13 13.05 -5.44
CA PRO A 143 -0.92 13.77 -6.15
C PRO A 143 -0.96 15.21 -5.62
N THR A 144 -0.54 16.16 -6.44
CA THR A 144 -0.75 17.58 -6.16
C THR A 144 -2.18 17.92 -6.56
N LEU A 145 -2.97 18.42 -5.60
CA LEU A 145 -4.36 18.81 -5.82
C LEU A 145 -4.39 20.06 -6.70
N ALA A 146 -4.43 19.88 -8.01
CA ALA A 146 -4.73 20.97 -8.93
C ALA A 146 -6.20 21.40 -8.77
N ARG A 147 -6.45 22.70 -8.62
CA ARG A 147 -7.82 23.25 -8.62
C ARG A 147 -8.53 22.82 -9.91
N GLY A 148 -9.71 22.21 -9.78
CA GLY A 148 -10.53 21.74 -10.90
C GLY A 148 -10.42 20.24 -11.22
N GLN A 149 -9.61 19.46 -10.49
CA GLN A 149 -9.64 18.00 -10.65
C GLN A 149 -10.94 17.39 -10.12
N ILE A 150 -11.42 16.36 -10.82
CA ILE A 150 -12.65 15.57 -10.53
C ILE A 150 -12.68 15.09 -9.06
N GLY A 151 -11.51 14.76 -8.49
CA GLY A 151 -11.38 14.35 -7.09
C GLY A 151 -11.87 15.39 -6.06
N SER A 152 -11.91 16.68 -6.42
CA SER A 152 -12.45 17.75 -5.57
C SER A 152 -13.92 18.06 -5.83
N VAL A 153 -14.41 17.81 -7.05
CA VAL A 153 -15.79 18.12 -7.46
C VAL A 153 -16.78 17.16 -6.81
N VAL A 154 -16.48 15.85 -6.82
CA VAL A 154 -17.42 14.84 -6.31
C VAL A 154 -17.73 15.03 -4.81
N PRO A 155 -16.75 15.20 -3.91
CA PRO A 155 -17.05 15.45 -2.50
C PRO A 155 -17.83 16.75 -2.28
N ALA A 156 -17.52 17.80 -3.05
CA ALA A 156 -18.21 19.08 -2.95
C ALA A 156 -19.69 18.95 -3.36
N VAL A 157 -19.99 18.29 -4.47
CA VAL A 157 -21.37 18.06 -4.95
C VAL A 157 -22.16 17.23 -3.94
N ILE A 158 -21.55 16.18 -3.37
CA ILE A 158 -22.19 15.34 -2.34
C ILE A 158 -22.50 16.17 -1.09
N LEU A 159 -21.56 17.01 -0.64
CA LEU A 159 -21.76 17.85 0.54
C LEU A 159 -22.88 18.88 0.32
N ILE A 160 -22.95 19.48 -0.87
CA ILE A 160 -24.04 20.39 -1.26
C ILE A 160 -25.38 19.65 -1.25
N ALA A 161 -25.45 18.44 -1.82
CA ALA A 161 -26.68 17.64 -1.84
C ALA A 161 -27.16 17.28 -0.42
N ILE A 162 -26.25 16.88 0.47
CA ILE A 162 -26.55 16.59 1.88
C ILE A 162 -27.04 17.86 2.60
N GLY A 163 -26.38 19.00 2.38
CA GLY A 163 -26.79 20.28 2.96
C GLY A 163 -28.17 20.74 2.47
N ALA A 164 -28.45 20.58 1.18
CA ALA A 164 -29.76 20.89 0.60
C ALA A 164 -30.86 19.99 1.17
N TRP A 165 -30.60 18.70 1.28
CA TRP A 165 -31.53 17.74 1.87
C TRP A 165 -31.81 18.03 3.36
N LEU A 166 -30.79 18.34 4.14
CA LEU A 166 -30.93 18.76 5.54
C LEU A 166 -31.77 20.04 5.65
N THR A 167 -31.45 21.06 4.85
CA THR A 167 -32.19 22.33 4.82
C THR A 167 -33.67 22.10 4.50
N PHE A 168 -33.97 21.27 3.49
CA PHE A 168 -35.33 20.93 3.11
C PHE A 168 -36.08 20.16 4.21
N THR A 169 -35.41 19.23 4.88
CA THR A 169 -36.01 18.44 5.97
C THR A 169 -36.35 19.33 7.17
N LEU A 170 -35.43 20.21 7.57
CA LEU A 170 -35.65 21.14 8.68
C LEU A 170 -36.71 22.20 8.33
N ALA A 171 -36.73 22.71 7.10
CA ALA A 171 -37.71 23.70 6.66
C ALA A 171 -39.15 23.18 6.71
N ASN A 172 -39.35 21.86 6.53
CA ASN A 172 -40.65 21.21 6.60
C ASN A 172 -41.03 20.73 8.02
N ASN A 173 -40.38 21.23 9.07
CA ASN A 173 -40.52 20.74 10.45
C ASN A 173 -40.27 19.23 10.60
N GLY A 174 -39.49 18.64 9.69
CA GLY A 174 -39.08 17.25 9.76
C GLY A 174 -38.09 17.05 10.90
N THR A 175 -38.19 15.92 11.59
CA THR A 175 -37.18 15.48 12.55
C THR A 175 -36.11 14.67 11.82
N VAL A 176 -34.84 15.01 12.04
CA VAL A 176 -33.72 14.25 11.45
C VAL A 176 -33.40 13.09 12.36
N GLU A 177 -33.70 11.88 11.89
CA GLU A 177 -33.30 10.66 12.60
C GLU A 177 -31.77 10.49 12.55
N PRO A 178 -31.08 10.37 13.69
CA PRO A 178 -29.62 10.23 13.72
C PRO A 178 -29.11 9.02 12.95
N ALA A 179 -29.88 7.93 12.93
CA ALA A 179 -29.55 6.71 12.18
C ALA A 179 -29.55 6.96 10.67
N LEU A 180 -30.57 7.65 10.16
CA LEU A 180 -30.66 8.03 8.75
C LEU A 180 -29.51 8.96 8.35
N LEU A 181 -29.20 9.96 9.19
CA LEU A 181 -28.08 10.86 8.95
C LEU A 181 -26.74 10.10 8.89
N GLY A 182 -26.50 9.19 9.84
CA GLY A 182 -25.31 8.33 9.83
C GLY A 182 -25.22 7.48 8.56
N LEU A 183 -26.35 6.95 8.10
CA LEU A 183 -26.43 6.15 6.88
C LEU A 183 -26.14 6.97 5.62
N VAL A 184 -26.68 8.18 5.52
CA VAL A 184 -26.41 9.12 4.42
C VAL A 184 -24.93 9.51 4.39
N LEU A 185 -24.34 9.84 5.54
CA LEU A 185 -22.92 10.18 5.66
C LEU A 185 -22.00 9.00 5.32
N ALA A 186 -22.32 7.79 5.78
CA ALA A 186 -21.58 6.59 5.44
C ALA A 186 -21.66 6.30 3.93
N GLY A 187 -22.86 6.36 3.34
CA GLY A 187 -23.06 6.20 1.90
C GLY A 187 -22.26 7.23 1.10
N ALA A 188 -22.32 8.50 1.50
CA ALA A 188 -21.54 9.59 0.91
C ALA A 188 -20.03 9.32 0.96
N LEU A 189 -19.50 8.86 2.10
CA LEU A 189 -18.10 8.47 2.24
C LEU A 189 -17.74 7.33 1.29
N GLY A 190 -18.61 6.33 1.15
CA GLY A 190 -18.43 5.22 0.20
C GLY A 190 -18.33 5.71 -1.25
N VAL A 191 -19.21 6.62 -1.67
CA VAL A 191 -19.18 7.24 -3.00
C VAL A 191 -17.92 8.08 -3.21
N ILE A 192 -17.51 8.86 -2.20
CA ILE A 192 -16.27 9.65 -2.26
C ILE A 192 -15.04 8.74 -2.44
N LEU A 193 -14.94 7.66 -1.65
CA LEU A 193 -13.84 6.70 -1.77
C LEU A 193 -13.83 6.01 -3.14
N LEU A 194 -15.01 5.73 -3.71
CA LEU A 194 -15.14 5.14 -5.04
C LEU A 194 -14.71 6.13 -6.14
N ALA A 195 -15.14 7.39 -6.05
CA ALA A 195 -14.72 8.44 -6.98
C ALA A 195 -13.22 8.71 -6.90
N GLN A 196 -12.66 8.68 -5.69
CA GLN A 196 -11.23 8.80 -5.46
C GLN A 196 -10.46 7.63 -6.09
N TRP A 197 -11.01 6.41 -6.00
CA TRP A 197 -10.45 5.26 -6.70
C TRP A 197 -10.46 5.44 -8.21
N LEU A 198 -11.60 5.85 -8.79
CA LEU A 198 -11.73 6.11 -10.22
C LEU A 198 -10.72 7.15 -10.71
N THR A 199 -10.45 8.18 -9.90
CA THR A 199 -9.50 9.26 -10.23
C THR A 199 -8.04 8.82 -10.05
N SER A 200 -7.74 8.03 -9.01
CA SER A 200 -6.38 7.54 -8.70
C SER A 200 -5.96 6.34 -9.56
N GLY A 201 -6.90 5.78 -10.34
CA GLY A 201 -6.68 4.58 -11.14
C GLY A 201 -6.38 3.34 -10.30
N ARG A 202 -5.60 2.41 -10.88
CA ARG A 202 -5.37 1.07 -10.32
C ARG A 202 -4.45 1.03 -9.09
N TRP A 203 -3.95 2.19 -8.64
CA TRP A 203 -2.93 2.30 -7.59
C TRP A 203 -3.52 2.36 -6.17
N ALA A 204 -4.76 2.83 -6.00
CA ALA A 204 -5.38 3.00 -4.69
C ALA A 204 -6.17 1.75 -4.25
N ARG A 205 -5.48 0.63 -4.02
CA ARG A 205 -6.15 -0.63 -3.60
C ARG A 205 -6.95 -0.47 -2.30
N GLY A 206 -6.43 0.32 -1.36
CA GLY A 206 -7.10 0.58 -0.08
C GLY A 206 -8.42 1.33 -0.22
N SER A 207 -8.55 2.25 -1.20
CA SER A 207 -9.79 3.02 -1.37
C SER A 207 -10.89 2.20 -2.02
N VAL A 208 -10.60 1.27 -2.94
CA VAL A 208 -11.60 0.31 -3.47
C VAL A 208 -12.19 -0.51 -2.34
N PHE A 209 -11.30 -1.08 -1.53
CA PHE A 209 -11.71 -1.94 -0.44
C PHE A 209 -12.58 -1.18 0.56
N GLY A 210 -12.14 0.02 0.95
CA GLY A 210 -12.93 0.90 1.82
C GLY A 210 -14.28 1.28 1.19
N ALA A 211 -14.29 1.69 -0.07
CA ALA A 211 -15.51 2.06 -0.79
C ALA A 211 -16.51 0.92 -0.83
N LEU A 212 -16.10 -0.27 -1.30
CA LEU A 212 -16.95 -1.44 -1.36
C LEU A 212 -17.40 -1.88 0.04
N GLY A 213 -16.51 -1.91 1.02
CA GLY A 213 -16.85 -2.27 2.39
C GLY A 213 -17.95 -1.38 2.96
N VAL A 214 -17.83 -0.06 2.76
CA VAL A 214 -18.84 0.91 3.19
C VAL A 214 -20.15 0.74 2.39
N VAL A 215 -20.08 0.62 1.06
CA VAL A 215 -21.26 0.46 0.20
C VAL A 215 -22.03 -0.83 0.53
N PHE A 216 -21.33 -1.96 0.69
CA PHE A 216 -21.95 -3.22 1.10
C PHE A 216 -22.54 -3.13 2.51
N SER A 217 -21.84 -2.51 3.47
CA SER A 217 -22.35 -2.37 4.83
C SER A 217 -23.61 -1.51 4.86
N VAL A 218 -23.60 -0.35 4.18
CA VAL A 218 -24.77 0.53 4.06
C VAL A 218 -25.90 -0.19 3.33
N GLY A 219 -25.62 -0.87 2.23
CA GLY A 219 -26.62 -1.63 1.47
C GLY A 219 -27.29 -2.73 2.30
N VAL A 220 -26.50 -3.46 3.10
CA VAL A 220 -27.04 -4.47 4.04
C VAL A 220 -27.90 -3.81 5.12
N ILE A 221 -27.48 -2.68 5.69
CA ILE A 221 -28.28 -1.95 6.69
C ILE A 221 -29.61 -1.49 6.07
N ILE A 222 -29.61 -0.94 4.86
CA ILE A 222 -30.84 -0.55 4.15
C ILE A 222 -31.73 -1.78 3.92
N LEU A 223 -31.16 -2.89 3.46
CA LEU A 223 -31.90 -4.12 3.21
C LEU A 223 -32.57 -4.63 4.50
N LEU A 224 -31.84 -4.64 5.62
CA LEU A 224 -32.36 -5.04 6.93
C LEU A 224 -33.40 -4.06 7.48
N ALA A 225 -33.32 -2.79 7.13
CA ALA A 225 -34.33 -1.80 7.51
C ALA A 225 -35.62 -1.93 6.68
N GLN A 226 -35.55 -2.52 5.47
CA GLN A 226 -36.70 -2.72 4.59
C GLN A 226 -37.39 -4.08 4.76
N THR A 227 -36.71 -5.08 5.34
CA THR A 227 -37.22 -6.44 5.50
C THR A 227 -37.47 -6.75 6.98
N ASP A 228 -38.71 -7.11 7.32
CA ASP A 228 -39.10 -7.45 8.70
C ASP A 228 -38.39 -8.71 9.22
N GLU A 229 -38.05 -9.64 8.32
CA GLU A 229 -37.20 -10.79 8.62
C GLU A 229 -35.98 -10.80 7.70
N PRO A 230 -34.76 -11.06 8.21
CA PRO A 230 -34.42 -11.49 9.58
C PRO A 230 -34.23 -10.35 10.60
N GLY A 231 -34.52 -9.09 10.27
CA GLY A 231 -34.38 -7.95 11.18
C GLY A 231 -32.99 -7.89 11.86
N VAL A 232 -32.96 -7.77 13.19
CA VAL A 232 -31.71 -7.71 13.98
C VAL A 232 -30.88 -8.99 13.87
N ALA A 233 -31.51 -10.15 13.65
CA ALA A 233 -30.82 -11.43 13.48
C ALA A 233 -30.04 -11.52 12.15
N GLY A 234 -30.27 -10.58 11.23
CA GLY A 234 -29.60 -10.45 9.95
C GLY A 234 -28.22 -9.79 9.97
N TRP A 235 -27.74 -9.34 11.12
CA TRP A 235 -26.41 -8.72 11.25
C TRP A 235 -25.24 -9.54 10.64
N PRO A 236 -25.25 -10.91 10.57
CA PRO A 236 -24.19 -11.66 9.90
C PRO A 236 -24.06 -11.36 8.41
N LEU A 237 -25.09 -10.79 7.76
CA LEU A 237 -25.02 -10.32 6.38
C LEU A 237 -23.97 -9.21 6.19
N ILE A 238 -23.63 -8.47 7.25
CA ILE A 238 -22.55 -7.46 7.20
C ILE A 238 -21.20 -8.17 6.99
N ILE A 239 -20.99 -9.32 7.64
CA ILE A 239 -19.78 -10.14 7.47
C ILE A 239 -19.71 -10.68 6.03
N VAL A 240 -20.85 -11.15 5.51
CA VAL A 240 -20.95 -11.62 4.11
C VAL A 240 -20.65 -10.48 3.13
N GLY A 241 -21.23 -9.30 3.34
CA GLY A 241 -20.95 -8.10 2.55
C GLY A 241 -19.48 -7.69 2.58
N LEU A 242 -18.82 -7.78 3.75
CA LEU A 242 -17.40 -7.52 3.88
C LEU A 242 -16.55 -8.58 3.13
N GLY A 243 -16.91 -9.86 3.23
CA GLY A 243 -16.27 -10.92 2.46
C GLY A 243 -16.40 -10.72 0.95
N ALA A 244 -17.59 -10.33 0.48
CA ALA A 244 -17.83 -9.96 -0.90
C ALA A 244 -16.99 -8.74 -1.34
N ALA A 245 -16.87 -7.71 -0.49
CA ALA A 245 -16.02 -6.56 -0.74
C ALA A 245 -14.54 -6.96 -0.91
N ILE A 246 -14.02 -7.90 -0.09
CA ILE A 246 -12.65 -8.42 -0.23
C ILE A 246 -12.49 -9.14 -1.57
N ILE A 247 -13.41 -10.02 -1.94
CA ILE A 247 -13.33 -10.79 -3.19
C ILE A 247 -13.39 -9.84 -4.39
N LEU A 248 -14.35 -8.92 -4.43
CA LEU A 248 -14.45 -7.94 -5.51
C LEU A 248 -13.19 -7.08 -5.57
N SER A 249 -12.70 -6.59 -4.44
CA SER A 249 -11.47 -5.78 -4.41
C SER A 249 -10.26 -6.58 -4.92
N ALA A 250 -10.17 -7.87 -4.60
CA ALA A 250 -9.13 -8.76 -5.12
C ALA A 250 -9.25 -8.97 -6.64
N LEU A 251 -10.48 -9.14 -7.16
CA LEU A 251 -10.76 -9.31 -8.59
C LEU A 251 -10.48 -8.03 -9.40
N LEU A 252 -10.80 -6.86 -8.86
CA LEU A 252 -10.53 -5.56 -9.50
C LEU A 252 -9.05 -5.18 -9.43
N SER A 253 -8.28 -5.78 -8.52
CA SER A 253 -6.84 -5.52 -8.40
C SER A 253 -6.05 -6.20 -9.52
N GLN A 254 -5.01 -5.53 -10.01
CA GLN A 254 -4.19 -6.01 -11.14
C GLN A 254 -3.40 -7.29 -10.83
N VAL A 255 -3.10 -7.56 -9.56
CA VAL A 255 -2.36 -8.75 -9.12
C VAL A 255 -3.26 -9.53 -8.18
N THR A 256 -3.92 -10.55 -8.74
CA THR A 256 -4.80 -11.42 -7.97
C THR A 256 -3.97 -12.19 -6.94
N ASN A 257 -4.16 -11.84 -5.67
CA ASN A 257 -3.57 -12.59 -4.57
C ASN A 257 -4.55 -13.66 -4.12
N GLY A 258 -4.26 -14.93 -4.42
CA GLY A 258 -5.13 -16.05 -4.05
C GLY A 258 -5.47 -16.10 -2.56
N ARG A 259 -4.58 -15.60 -1.69
CA ARG A 259 -4.84 -15.52 -0.24
C ARG A 259 -5.99 -14.56 0.10
N LEU A 260 -6.13 -13.44 -0.61
CA LEU A 260 -7.23 -12.49 -0.38
C LEU A 260 -8.57 -13.09 -0.79
N ILE A 261 -8.62 -13.77 -1.94
CA ILE A 261 -9.83 -14.46 -2.40
C ILE A 261 -10.23 -15.54 -1.39
N PHE A 262 -9.27 -16.33 -0.91
CA PHE A 262 -9.52 -17.34 0.12
C PHE A 262 -10.04 -16.73 1.43
N THR A 263 -9.43 -15.63 1.91
CA THR A 263 -9.90 -14.91 3.10
C THR A 263 -11.32 -14.37 2.92
N GLY A 264 -11.63 -13.79 1.75
CA GLY A 264 -12.97 -13.32 1.43
C GLY A 264 -14.00 -14.45 1.39
N ALA A 265 -13.65 -15.59 0.78
CA ALA A 265 -14.50 -16.78 0.74
C ALA A 265 -14.72 -17.38 2.13
N ALA A 266 -13.68 -17.40 2.97
CA ALA A 266 -13.77 -17.82 4.36
C ALA A 266 -14.72 -16.91 5.17
N LEU A 267 -14.67 -15.59 4.94
CA LEU A 267 -15.60 -14.64 5.56
C LEU A 267 -17.05 -14.83 5.10
N ILE A 268 -17.27 -15.06 3.80
CA ILE A 268 -18.62 -15.33 3.27
C ILE A 268 -19.19 -16.61 3.88
N THR A 269 -18.40 -17.70 3.87
CA THR A 269 -18.85 -18.98 4.44
C THR A 269 -19.10 -18.87 5.93
N ALA A 270 -18.23 -18.20 6.69
CA ALA A 270 -18.46 -17.93 8.11
C ALA A 270 -19.71 -17.09 8.37
N GLY A 271 -19.92 -16.03 7.58
CA GLY A 271 -21.12 -15.18 7.68
C GLY A 271 -22.41 -15.92 7.35
N LEU A 272 -22.40 -16.79 6.33
CA LEU A 272 -23.55 -17.62 5.97
C LEU A 272 -23.86 -18.68 7.03
N VAL A 273 -22.83 -19.34 7.59
CA VAL A 273 -23.02 -20.28 8.70
C VAL A 273 -23.59 -19.56 9.92
N MET A 274 -23.06 -18.38 10.25
CA MET A 274 -23.57 -17.57 11.35
C MET A 274 -25.00 -17.11 11.11
N LEU A 275 -25.36 -16.73 9.88
CA LEU A 275 -26.74 -16.40 9.50
C LEU A 275 -27.67 -17.62 9.67
N ALA A 276 -27.24 -18.81 9.24
CA ALA A 276 -28.02 -20.04 9.39
C ALA A 276 -28.26 -20.40 10.87
N VAL A 277 -27.27 -20.12 11.74
CA VAL A 277 -27.42 -20.26 13.20
C VAL A 277 -28.41 -19.22 13.75
N THR A 278 -28.29 -17.93 13.38
CA THR A 278 -29.14 -16.88 13.94
C THR A 278 -30.60 -16.97 13.49
N THR A 279 -30.84 -17.48 12.30
CA THR A 279 -32.19 -17.73 11.74
C THR A 279 -32.82 -19.03 12.22
N GLY A 280 -32.10 -19.84 13.03
CA GLY A 280 -32.61 -21.12 13.53
C GLY A 280 -32.71 -22.21 12.45
N GLY A 281 -32.03 -22.05 11.31
CA GLY A 281 -32.00 -23.05 10.24
C GLY A 281 -31.17 -24.29 10.59
N ILE A 282 -30.37 -24.25 11.67
CA ILE A 282 -29.55 -25.37 12.16
C ILE A 282 -30.16 -25.90 13.45
N ASP A 283 -30.32 -27.22 13.53
CA ASP A 283 -30.79 -27.90 14.75
C ASP A 283 -29.89 -27.58 15.95
N THR A 284 -30.52 -27.26 17.07
CA THR A 284 -29.88 -26.99 18.36
C THR A 284 -28.89 -28.08 18.79
N GLN A 285 -29.15 -29.35 18.46
CA GLN A 285 -28.23 -30.45 18.78
C GLN A 285 -26.89 -30.34 18.04
N LEU A 286 -26.91 -29.91 16.77
CA LEU A 286 -25.71 -29.66 15.98
C LEU A 286 -24.92 -28.46 16.52
N VAL A 287 -25.63 -27.41 16.95
CA VAL A 287 -25.01 -26.22 17.55
C VAL A 287 -24.29 -26.60 18.85
N ASP A 288 -24.91 -27.41 19.70
CA ASP A 288 -24.30 -27.86 20.96
C ASP A 288 -23.07 -28.75 20.72
N LEU A 289 -23.14 -29.66 19.73
CA LEU A 289 -22.00 -30.48 19.32
C LEU A 289 -20.82 -29.61 18.84
N ILE A 290 -21.09 -28.61 17.99
CA ILE A 290 -20.08 -27.66 17.52
C ILE A 290 -19.53 -26.84 18.70
N ARG A 291 -20.39 -26.41 19.62
CA ARG A 291 -19.99 -25.65 20.82
C ARG A 291 -19.12 -26.46 21.78
N GLN A 292 -19.23 -27.79 21.75
CA GLN A 292 -18.34 -28.68 22.48
C GLN A 292 -17.04 -28.95 21.70
N ALA A 293 -17.09 -29.06 20.37
CA ALA A 293 -15.95 -29.45 19.53
C ALA A 293 -15.06 -28.28 19.06
N TRP A 294 -15.55 -27.03 19.02
CA TRP A 294 -14.79 -25.89 18.48
C TRP A 294 -13.44 -25.62 19.16
N PRO A 295 -13.22 -25.83 20.47
CA PRO A 295 -11.91 -25.58 21.08
C PRO A 295 -10.86 -26.56 20.56
N VAL A 296 -11.28 -27.80 20.27
CA VAL A 296 -10.41 -28.85 19.70
C VAL A 296 -10.03 -28.50 18.27
N VAL A 297 -11.01 -28.05 17.47
CA VAL A 297 -10.77 -27.64 16.08
C VAL A 297 -9.85 -26.42 16.02
N LEU A 298 -10.07 -25.40 16.87
CA LEU A 298 -9.19 -24.25 16.97
C LEU A 298 -7.79 -24.64 17.44
N GLY A 299 -7.69 -25.49 18.45
CA GLY A 299 -6.41 -26.01 18.93
C GLY A 299 -5.63 -26.72 17.83
N ALA A 300 -6.30 -27.59 17.06
CA ALA A 300 -5.70 -28.29 15.92
C ALA A 300 -5.29 -27.33 14.80
N ALA A 301 -6.12 -26.33 14.47
CA ALA A 301 -5.81 -25.34 13.46
C ALA A 301 -4.59 -24.47 13.84
N VAL A 302 -4.53 -23.99 15.09
CA VAL A 302 -3.39 -23.23 15.62
C VAL A 302 -2.13 -24.09 15.63
N PHE A 303 -2.24 -25.35 16.04
CA PHE A 303 -1.13 -26.29 16.04
C PHE A 303 -0.58 -26.53 14.61
N LEU A 304 -1.46 -26.80 13.64
CA LEU A 304 -1.10 -26.96 12.24
C LEU A 304 -0.49 -25.68 11.63
N MET A 305 -0.97 -24.50 12.05
CA MET A 305 -0.43 -23.22 11.60
C MET A 305 0.95 -22.92 12.19
N LEU A 306 1.23 -23.33 13.42
CA LEU A 306 2.53 -23.17 14.08
C LEU A 306 3.58 -24.18 13.57
N LEU A 307 3.14 -25.36 13.14
CA LEU A 307 4.00 -26.44 12.66
C LEU A 307 5.00 -26.01 11.56
N PRO A 308 4.61 -25.33 10.46
CA PRO A 308 5.57 -24.86 9.46
C PRO A 308 6.51 -23.79 10.00
N MET A 309 6.10 -23.01 11.01
CA MET A 309 6.92 -21.95 11.60
C MET A 309 8.08 -22.52 12.42
N VAL A 310 7.86 -23.65 13.10
CA VAL A 310 8.90 -24.37 13.86
C VAL A 310 9.89 -25.07 12.92
N ILE A 311 9.39 -25.68 11.84
CA ILE A 311 10.25 -26.38 10.87
C ILE A 311 11.15 -25.39 10.12
N ARG A 312 10.66 -24.18 9.80
CA ARG A 312 11.44 -23.15 9.10
C ARG A 312 12.59 -22.54 9.90
N ARG A 313 12.65 -22.74 11.22
CA ARG A 313 13.74 -22.21 12.07
C ARG A 313 14.93 -23.16 12.18
N ARG A 314 14.85 -24.37 11.63
CA ARG A 314 15.87 -25.43 11.78
C ARG A 314 16.62 -25.79 10.49
N GLY A 315 16.43 -25.02 9.42
CA GLY A 315 17.20 -25.12 8.17
C GLY A 315 17.69 -23.76 7.76
#